data_AF-A0A238V5P0-F1
#
_entry.id   AF-A0A238V5P0-F1
#
_cell.length_a   1.000
_cell.length_b   1.000
_cell.length_c   1.000
_cell.angle_alpha   90.00
_cell.angle_beta   90.00
_cell.angle_gamma   90.00
#
_symmetry.space_group_name_H-M   'P 1'
#
loop_
_entity.id
_entity.type
_entity.pdbx_description
1 polymer ?
#
loop_
_entity_poly.entity_id
_entity_poly.type
_entity_poly.pdbx_seq_one_letter_code
_entity_poly.pdbx_strand_id
1 'polypeptide(L)'
;MKSYLQERNFHAPIIWEDDLDDDCLARWAGLMLRTELIDEEGNWWWCVYDMLDEEKQIDSSNEYEERCVGGKTARNKAEETSKKYLKDKIIEGTLKLDHSDTSNLMNDLKTLGCSPIETILFLNRNLNIDLSEAKDLVFDSEHWEGLRESSENLTQEFLNAGAEMADHVEYIDGEVVSLSFDLTKEDDENENKQIKANKSFWNKIKSKF
;
A
#
# COMPACT_ATOMS: atom_id res chain seq x y z
N MET A 1 -1.83 10.00 33.35
CA MET A 1 -0.74 9.65 32.42
C MET A 1 -0.99 10.46 31.17
N LYS A 2 -0.17 11.49 30.91
CA LYS A 2 -0.46 12.48 29.86
C LYS A 2 -0.37 11.79 28.50
N SER A 3 -1.50 11.81 27.78
CA SER A 3 -1.57 11.50 26.36
C SER A 3 -0.58 12.41 25.62
N TYR A 4 0.56 11.87 25.18
CA TYR A 4 1.51 12.57 24.31
C TYR A 4 1.06 12.58 22.84
N LEU A 5 -0.25 12.45 22.60
CA LEU A 5 -0.85 12.62 21.26
C LEU A 5 -1.02 14.11 20.95
N GLN A 6 0.07 14.88 20.98
CA GLN A 6 0.12 16.18 20.33
C GLN A 6 0.65 15.98 18.90
N GLU A 7 -0.31 15.94 17.98
CA GLU A 7 -0.22 16.21 16.54
C GLU A 7 1.08 15.75 15.84
N ARG A 8 1.15 14.45 15.54
CA ARG A 8 2.07 14.00 14.49
C ARG A 8 1.57 14.55 13.16
N ASN A 9 2.31 15.50 12.58
CA ASN A 9 2.00 16.05 11.26
C ASN A 9 2.62 15.17 10.16
N PHE A 10 1.83 14.25 9.60
CA PHE A 10 2.27 13.35 8.53
C PHE A 10 2.41 14.05 7.18
N HIS A 11 1.70 15.16 6.97
CA HIS A 11 1.64 15.90 5.71
C HIS A 11 2.81 16.87 5.51
N ALA A 12 3.60 17.10 6.57
CA ALA A 12 4.85 17.81 6.43
C ALA A 12 5.83 16.99 5.56
N PRO A 13 6.57 17.62 4.63
CA PRO A 13 7.60 16.93 3.88
C PRO A 13 8.73 16.47 4.81
N ILE A 14 9.34 15.33 4.47
CA ILE A 14 10.60 14.92 5.10
C ILE A 14 11.71 15.77 4.47
N ILE A 15 12.32 16.63 5.26
CA ILE A 15 13.42 17.50 4.83
C ILE A 15 14.67 17.04 5.57
N TRP A 16 15.68 16.59 4.81
CA TRP A 16 16.99 16.27 5.33
C TRP A 16 17.82 17.55 5.48
N GLU A 17 18.33 17.75 6.67
CA GLU A 17 19.19 18.86 7.08
C GLU A 17 20.63 18.36 7.24
N ASP A 18 21.57 19.30 7.39
CA ASP A 18 23.01 19.04 7.54
C ASP A 18 23.67 18.42 6.28
N ASP A 19 24.74 17.62 6.45
CA ASP A 19 25.59 17.18 5.35
C ASP A 19 25.05 15.89 4.70
N LEU A 20 24.46 16.03 3.52
CA LEU A 20 23.89 14.91 2.77
C LEU A 20 24.93 13.90 2.27
N ASP A 21 26.22 14.26 2.33
CA ASP A 21 27.36 13.44 1.93
C ASP A 21 28.18 12.89 3.12
N ASP A 22 27.79 13.22 4.37
CA ASP A 22 28.43 12.71 5.59
C ASP A 22 27.41 12.32 6.68
N ASP A 23 26.97 13.26 7.53
CA ASP A 23 25.98 13.05 8.59
C ASP A 23 24.82 14.02 8.40
N CYS A 24 23.62 13.46 8.22
CA CYS A 24 22.40 14.23 8.03
C CYS A 24 21.22 13.64 8.81
N LEU A 25 20.28 14.52 9.15
CA LEU A 25 19.09 14.15 9.91
C LEU A 25 17.83 14.77 9.32
N ALA A 26 16.70 14.17 9.62
CA ALA A 26 15.36 14.66 9.29
C ALA A 26 14.48 14.57 10.53
N ARG A 27 13.62 15.57 10.75
CA ARG A 27 12.58 15.54 11.78
C ARG A 27 11.23 15.48 11.11
N TRP A 28 10.45 14.44 11.38
CA TRP A 28 9.18 14.22 10.69
C TRP A 28 8.18 13.49 11.58
N ALA A 29 6.95 14.01 11.69
CA ALA A 29 5.86 13.39 12.45
C ALA A 29 6.23 12.97 13.89
N GLY A 30 7.08 13.74 14.58
CA GLY A 30 7.59 13.41 15.92
C GLY A 30 8.68 12.34 15.95
N LEU A 31 9.17 11.91 14.78
CA LEU A 31 10.31 11.02 14.63
C LEU A 31 11.56 11.81 14.25
N MET A 32 12.71 11.23 14.56
CA MET A 32 14.02 11.68 14.07
C MET A 32 14.63 10.56 13.23
N LEU A 33 14.95 10.88 11.99
CA LEU A 33 15.65 10.01 11.05
C LEU A 33 17.08 10.50 10.97
N ARG A 34 18.07 9.63 11.09
CA ARG A 34 19.49 9.99 10.95
C ARG A 34 20.19 9.03 10.01
N THR A 35 21.11 9.56 9.21
CA THR A 35 22.00 8.77 8.36
C THR A 35 23.40 9.32 8.42
N GLU A 36 24.39 8.43 8.49
CA GLU A 36 25.80 8.78 8.66
C GLU A 36 26.68 7.92 7.75
N LEU A 37 27.65 8.52 7.07
CA LEU A 37 28.70 7.83 6.33
C LEU A 37 29.65 7.14 7.33
N ILE A 38 29.80 5.82 7.21
CA ILE A 38 30.60 5.02 8.14
C ILE A 38 32.04 4.87 7.67
N ASP A 39 32.25 4.78 6.35
CA ASP A 39 33.59 4.57 5.79
C ASP A 39 33.74 5.09 4.35
N GLU A 40 35.00 5.14 3.91
CA GLU A 40 35.38 5.56 2.55
C GLU A 40 34.90 4.59 1.45
N GLU A 41 34.43 3.38 1.80
CA GLU A 41 33.85 2.44 0.84
C GLU A 41 32.41 2.83 0.46
N GLY A 42 31.86 3.88 1.08
CA GLY A 42 30.50 4.34 0.83
C GLY A 42 29.45 3.53 1.58
N ASN A 43 29.83 2.90 2.70
CA ASN A 43 28.86 2.29 3.61
C ASN A 43 28.24 3.37 4.49
N TRP A 44 26.92 3.32 4.64
CA TRP A 44 26.13 4.25 5.42
C TRP A 44 25.39 3.53 6.52
N TRP A 45 25.25 4.20 7.64
CA TRP A 45 24.37 3.83 8.74
C TRP A 45 23.08 4.63 8.66
N TRP A 46 21.97 4.04 9.08
CA TRP A 46 20.70 4.73 9.24
C TRP A 46 20.02 4.30 10.53
N CYS A 47 19.25 5.21 11.12
CA CYS A 47 18.49 4.94 12.33
C CYS A 47 17.24 5.83 12.41
N VAL A 48 16.20 5.31 13.05
CA VAL A 48 14.94 6.04 13.30
C VAL A 48 14.63 6.00 14.78
N TYR A 49 14.30 7.17 15.34
CA TYR A 49 13.92 7.35 16.75
C TYR A 49 12.51 7.94 16.86
N ASP A 50 11.75 7.49 17.85
CA ASP A 50 10.48 8.13 18.24
C ASP A 50 10.74 9.14 19.36
N MET A 51 10.83 10.41 18.97
CA MET A 51 11.15 11.51 19.90
C MET A 51 10.01 11.81 20.87
N LEU A 52 8.82 11.28 20.62
CA LEU A 52 7.66 11.43 21.50
C LEU A 52 7.52 10.26 22.50
N ASP A 53 8.29 9.19 22.33
CA ASP A 53 8.26 7.97 23.13
C ASP A 53 9.65 7.71 23.74
N GLU A 54 10.08 8.61 24.63
CA GLU A 54 11.35 8.53 25.36
C GLU A 54 12.60 8.39 24.46
N GLU A 55 12.55 8.97 23.25
CA GLU A 55 13.64 8.88 22.25
C GLU A 55 13.99 7.43 21.89
N LYS A 56 12.99 6.54 21.95
CA LYS A 56 13.15 5.12 21.65
C LYS A 56 13.65 4.91 20.22
N GLN A 57 14.73 4.13 20.08
CA GLN A 57 15.15 3.60 18.78
C GLN A 57 14.07 2.65 18.25
N ILE A 58 13.60 2.94 17.05
CA ILE A 58 12.59 2.15 16.35
C ILE A 58 13.27 1.02 15.57
N ASP A 59 14.29 1.38 14.81
CA ASP A 59 15.06 0.44 13.99
C ASP A 59 16.35 1.11 13.51
N SER A 60 17.33 0.31 13.08
CA SER A 60 18.57 0.82 12.50
C SER A 60 19.21 -0.18 11.54
N SER A 61 20.16 0.26 10.72
CA SER A 61 20.93 -0.65 9.88
C SER A 61 21.71 -1.71 10.66
N ASN A 62 21.96 -1.50 11.96
CA ASN A 62 22.68 -2.47 12.80
C ASN A 62 21.87 -3.73 13.11
N GLU A 63 20.54 -3.70 12.89
CA GLU A 63 19.67 -4.86 13.07
C GLU A 63 19.75 -5.84 11.89
N TYR A 64 20.53 -5.51 10.86
CA TYR A 64 20.64 -6.26 9.61
C TYR A 64 22.10 -6.58 9.28
N GLU A 65 22.34 -7.76 8.70
CA GLU A 65 23.69 -8.15 8.23
C GLU A 65 24.09 -7.42 6.95
N GLU A 66 23.12 -6.95 6.17
CA GLU A 66 23.34 -6.28 4.90
C GLU A 66 23.83 -4.84 5.09
N ARG A 67 24.97 -4.53 4.47
CA ARG A 67 25.48 -3.16 4.43
C ARG A 67 24.55 -2.27 3.61
N CYS A 68 24.34 -1.04 4.07
CA CYS A 68 23.61 -0.03 3.33
C CYS A 68 24.61 0.84 2.54
N VAL A 69 24.58 0.77 1.21
CA VAL A 69 25.51 1.52 0.36
C VAL A 69 24.83 2.77 -0.20
N GLY A 70 25.46 3.92 0.05
CA GLY A 70 25.04 5.24 -0.42
C GLY A 70 24.00 5.95 0.46
N GLY A 71 24.24 7.25 0.70
CA GLY A 71 23.41 8.07 1.59
C GLY A 71 21.96 8.19 1.14
N LYS A 72 21.71 8.26 -0.18
CA LYS A 72 20.34 8.25 -0.70
C LYS A 72 19.59 6.97 -0.32
N THR A 73 20.25 5.81 -0.37
CA THR A 73 19.66 4.52 0.02
C THR A 73 19.36 4.50 1.52
N ALA A 74 20.32 4.97 2.34
CA ALA A 74 20.17 5.07 3.79
C ALA A 74 18.98 5.97 4.17
N ARG A 75 18.86 7.14 3.54
CA ARG A 75 17.76 8.07 3.74
C ARG A 75 16.42 7.47 3.35
N ASN A 76 16.34 6.83 2.18
CA ASN A 76 15.13 6.13 1.75
C ASN A 76 14.70 5.03 2.73
N LYS A 77 15.65 4.22 3.23
CA LYS A 77 15.36 3.19 4.25
C LYS A 77 14.82 3.80 5.53
N ALA A 78 15.43 4.88 6.04
CA ALA A 78 14.94 5.58 7.22
C ALA A 78 13.52 6.13 7.01
N GLU A 79 13.23 6.71 5.84
CA GLU A 79 11.90 7.21 5.48
C GLU A 79 10.86 6.08 5.42
N GLU A 80 11.16 4.98 4.72
CA GLU A 80 10.28 3.81 4.62
C GLU A 80 9.98 3.21 6.00
N THR A 81 11.01 3.03 6.82
CA THR A 81 10.87 2.53 8.19
C THR A 81 10.03 3.45 9.06
N SER A 82 10.23 4.77 8.96
CA SER A 82 9.47 5.76 9.72
C SER A 82 7.97 5.74 9.37
N LYS A 83 7.63 5.66 8.08
CA LYS A 83 6.25 5.57 7.59
C LYS A 83 5.60 4.25 8.02
N LYS A 84 6.31 3.13 7.83
CA LYS A 84 5.83 1.81 8.24
C LYS A 84 5.54 1.75 9.73
N TYR A 85 6.44 2.26 10.56
CA TYR A 85 6.27 2.28 12.01
C TYR A 85 4.99 3.02 12.44
N LEU A 86 4.76 4.22 11.90
CA LEU A 86 3.56 5.00 12.22
C LEU A 86 2.29 4.35 11.67
N LYS A 87 2.36 3.80 10.45
CA LYS A 87 1.29 3.01 9.84
C LYS A 87 0.86 1.86 10.76
N ASP A 88 1.81 1.06 11.19
CA ASP A 88 1.56 -0.12 12.02
C ASP A 88 0.97 0.29 13.38
N LYS A 89 1.51 1.35 14.02
CA LYS A 89 0.95 1.90 15.26
C LYS A 89 -0.51 2.33 15.11
N ILE A 90 -0.89 2.93 13.98
CA ILE A 90 -2.28 3.32 13.70
C ILE A 90 -3.15 2.08 13.50
N ILE A 91 -2.73 1.15 12.65
CA ILE A 91 -3.49 -0.06 12.33
C ILE A 91 -3.73 -0.92 13.58
N GLU A 92 -2.74 -1.04 14.45
CA GLU A 92 -2.83 -1.75 15.74
C GLU A 92 -3.63 -0.99 16.80
N GLY A 93 -4.01 0.26 16.54
CA GLY A 93 -4.78 1.10 17.45
C GLY A 93 -3.97 1.64 18.63
N THR A 94 -2.64 1.51 18.61
CA THR A 94 -1.75 2.05 19.66
C THR A 94 -1.55 3.56 19.49
N LEU A 95 -1.61 4.06 18.25
CA LEU A 95 -1.73 5.47 17.93
C LEU A 95 -3.17 5.79 17.51
N LYS A 96 -3.91 6.50 18.37
CA LYS A 96 -5.26 6.96 18.04
C LYS A 96 -5.17 8.26 17.26
N LEU A 97 -5.79 8.29 16.10
CA LEU A 97 -6.01 9.51 15.33
C LEU A 97 -7.30 10.16 15.85
N ASP A 98 -7.18 11.39 16.34
CA ASP A 98 -8.33 12.17 16.82
C ASP A 98 -8.95 12.91 15.63
N HIS A 99 -9.60 12.15 14.75
CA HIS A 99 -10.35 12.72 13.64
C HIS A 99 -11.82 12.41 13.81
N SER A 100 -12.64 13.45 13.92
CA SER A 100 -14.08 13.35 13.75
C SER A 100 -14.48 13.11 12.29
N ASP A 101 -13.53 13.26 11.35
CA ASP A 101 -13.74 13.21 9.91
C ASP A 101 -12.96 12.04 9.29
N THR A 102 -13.70 11.08 8.74
CA THR A 102 -13.17 9.90 8.04
C THR A 102 -12.28 10.28 6.85
N SER A 103 -12.50 11.42 6.19
CA SER A 103 -11.69 11.85 5.04
C SER A 103 -10.25 12.15 5.45
N ASN A 104 -10.05 12.90 6.53
CA ASN A 104 -8.72 13.21 7.07
C ASN A 104 -7.98 11.94 7.48
N LEU A 105 -8.69 10.99 8.10
CA LEU A 105 -8.13 9.69 8.46
C LEU A 105 -7.66 8.90 7.22
N MET A 106 -8.45 8.88 6.15
CA MET A 106 -8.06 8.22 4.89
C MET A 106 -6.85 8.90 4.26
N ASN A 107 -6.78 10.23 4.30
CA ASN A 107 -5.63 10.98 3.81
C ASN A 107 -4.35 10.66 4.61
N ASP A 108 -4.44 10.60 5.93
CA ASP A 108 -3.32 10.22 6.80
C ASP A 108 -2.81 8.81 6.48
N LEU A 109 -3.71 7.83 6.39
CA LEU A 109 -3.37 6.46 6.02
C LEU A 109 -2.70 6.41 4.64
N LYS A 110 -3.22 7.14 3.66
CA LYS A 110 -2.60 7.27 2.33
C LYS A 110 -1.19 7.85 2.42
N THR A 111 -0.99 8.94 3.16
CA THR A 111 0.31 9.61 3.32
C THR A 111 1.35 8.69 3.96
N LEU A 112 0.91 7.79 4.85
CA LEU A 112 1.74 6.76 5.47
C LEU A 112 1.99 5.54 4.57
N GLY A 113 1.42 5.52 3.37
CA GLY A 113 1.62 4.45 2.38
C GLY A 113 0.66 3.28 2.53
N CYS A 114 -0.48 3.43 3.20
CA CYS A 114 -1.55 2.43 3.12
C CYS A 114 -2.10 2.34 1.70
N SER A 115 -2.31 1.11 1.26
CA SER A 115 -3.11 0.80 0.08
C SER A 115 -4.61 1.04 0.33
N PRO A 116 -5.43 1.14 -0.73
CA PRO A 116 -6.89 1.20 -0.59
C PRO A 116 -7.45 0.03 0.22
N ILE A 117 -6.94 -1.19 0.00
CA ILE A 117 -7.41 -2.39 0.71
C ILE A 117 -7.09 -2.31 2.20
N GLU A 118 -5.86 -1.91 2.57
CA GLU A 118 -5.49 -1.71 3.97
C GLU A 118 -6.40 -0.65 4.63
N THR A 119 -6.71 0.42 3.90
CA THR A 119 -7.60 1.50 4.38
C THR A 119 -9.03 0.99 4.60
N ILE A 120 -9.61 0.24 3.63
CA ILE A 120 -10.94 -0.36 3.75
C ILE A 120 -11.02 -1.28 4.97
N LEU A 121 -10.02 -2.16 5.14
CA LEU A 121 -9.96 -3.08 6.28
C LEU A 121 -9.80 -2.32 7.61
N PHE A 122 -9.06 -1.22 7.62
CA PHE A 122 -8.92 -0.37 8.79
C PHE A 122 -10.26 0.25 9.20
N LEU A 123 -10.98 0.87 8.25
CA LEU A 123 -12.29 1.47 8.49
C LEU A 123 -13.30 0.44 9.03
N ASN A 124 -13.32 -0.75 8.42
CA ASN A 124 -14.21 -1.83 8.85
C ASN A 124 -13.93 -2.31 10.28
N ARG A 125 -12.65 -2.53 10.62
CA ARG A 125 -12.26 -3.11 11.92
C ARG A 125 -12.28 -2.10 13.05
N ASN A 126 -11.84 -0.87 12.80
CA ASN A 126 -11.60 0.13 13.85
C ASN A 126 -12.75 1.12 14.00
N LEU A 127 -13.51 1.38 12.93
CA LEU A 127 -14.67 2.29 12.98
C LEU A 127 -16.02 1.56 12.82
N ASN A 128 -16.01 0.23 12.66
CA ASN A 128 -17.21 -0.59 12.51
C ASN A 128 -18.09 -0.14 11.31
N ILE A 129 -17.45 0.35 10.24
CA ILE A 129 -18.11 0.69 8.98
C ILE A 129 -18.28 -0.60 8.16
N ASP A 130 -19.43 -0.79 7.51
CA ASP A 130 -19.65 -1.97 6.66
C ASP A 130 -18.59 -2.06 5.54
N LEU A 131 -18.25 -3.28 5.09
CA LEU A 131 -17.20 -3.45 4.08
C LEU A 131 -17.57 -2.79 2.74
N SER A 132 -18.84 -2.85 2.34
CA SER A 132 -19.32 -2.19 1.12
C SER A 132 -19.25 -0.68 1.26
N GLU A 133 -19.70 -0.14 2.39
CA GLU A 133 -19.67 1.29 2.67
C GLU A 133 -18.22 1.81 2.77
N ALA A 134 -17.32 1.07 3.43
CA ALA A 134 -15.90 1.41 3.52
C ALA A 134 -15.21 1.38 2.15
N LYS A 135 -15.57 0.40 1.30
CA LYS A 135 -15.11 0.36 -0.09
C LYS A 135 -15.53 1.64 -0.82
N ASP A 136 -16.80 2.00 -0.75
CA ASP A 136 -17.30 3.17 -1.45
C ASP A 136 -16.65 4.46 -0.93
N LEU A 137 -16.55 4.64 0.38
CA LEU A 137 -15.86 5.78 0.99
C LEU A 137 -14.42 5.94 0.51
N VAL A 138 -13.66 4.84 0.43
CA VAL A 138 -12.25 4.88 0.02
C VAL A 138 -12.13 5.18 -1.48
N PHE A 139 -12.87 4.47 -2.33
CA PHE A 139 -12.74 4.59 -3.78
C PHE A 139 -13.39 5.85 -4.36
N ASP A 140 -14.36 6.44 -3.65
CA ASP A 140 -15.00 7.69 -4.05
C ASP A 140 -14.33 8.92 -3.40
N SER A 141 -13.31 8.71 -2.56
CA SER A 141 -12.56 9.80 -1.96
C SER A 141 -11.70 10.54 -2.99
N GLU A 142 -11.54 11.85 -2.80
CA GLU A 142 -10.59 12.66 -3.58
C GLU A 142 -9.15 12.14 -3.44
N HIS A 143 -8.84 11.49 -2.32
CA HIS A 143 -7.52 10.92 -2.07
C HIS A 143 -7.25 9.71 -2.97
N TRP A 144 -8.25 9.04 -3.53
CA TRP A 144 -8.06 7.85 -4.37
C TRP A 144 -8.77 7.92 -5.72
N GLU A 145 -8.98 9.14 -6.21
CA GLU A 145 -9.61 9.40 -7.50
C GLU A 145 -8.95 8.60 -8.64
N GLY A 146 -9.79 8.02 -9.51
CA GLY A 146 -9.37 7.21 -10.67
C GLY A 146 -9.00 5.76 -10.36
N LEU A 147 -8.80 5.38 -9.09
CA LEU A 147 -8.55 3.97 -8.74
C LEU A 147 -9.79 3.09 -8.91
N ARG A 148 -10.99 3.64 -8.67
CA ARG A 148 -12.26 2.94 -8.92
C ARG A 148 -12.37 2.55 -10.38
N GLU A 149 -12.27 3.52 -11.28
CA GLU A 149 -12.38 3.31 -12.73
C GLU A 149 -11.33 2.30 -13.21
N SER A 150 -10.09 2.41 -12.73
CA SER A 150 -9.02 1.45 -13.06
C SER A 150 -9.37 0.02 -12.60
N SER A 151 -9.92 -0.12 -11.39
CA SER A 151 -10.31 -1.42 -10.82
C SER A 151 -11.53 -2.01 -11.54
N GLU A 152 -12.52 -1.19 -11.87
CA GLU A 152 -13.74 -1.59 -12.57
C GLU A 152 -13.42 -1.99 -14.01
N ASN A 153 -12.57 -1.22 -14.70
CA ASN A 153 -12.07 -1.56 -16.03
C ASN A 153 -11.31 -2.90 -16.04
N LEU A 154 -10.41 -3.13 -15.08
CA LEU A 154 -9.71 -4.42 -14.95
C LEU A 154 -10.68 -5.57 -14.69
N THR A 155 -11.66 -5.36 -13.83
CA THR A 155 -12.69 -6.35 -13.51
C THR A 155 -13.51 -6.68 -14.76
N GLN A 156 -13.92 -5.67 -15.51
CA GLN A 156 -14.69 -5.85 -16.72
C GLN A 156 -13.87 -6.55 -17.81
N GLU A 157 -12.59 -6.22 -17.95
CA GLU A 157 -11.70 -6.89 -18.89
C GLU A 157 -11.48 -8.37 -18.55
N PHE A 158 -11.36 -8.68 -17.26
CA PHE A 158 -11.31 -10.05 -16.77
C PHE A 158 -12.61 -10.81 -17.07
N LEU A 159 -13.76 -10.21 -16.77
CA LEU A 159 -15.08 -10.79 -17.01
C LEU A 159 -15.34 -10.99 -18.51
N ASN A 160 -14.98 -10.02 -19.34
CA ASN A 160 -15.07 -10.12 -20.80
C ASN A 160 -14.21 -11.26 -21.35
N ALA A 161 -12.97 -11.41 -20.86
CA ALA A 161 -12.11 -12.52 -21.25
C ALA A 161 -12.67 -13.89 -20.80
N GLY A 162 -13.30 -13.92 -19.62
CA GLY A 162 -13.91 -15.13 -19.06
C GLY A 162 -15.20 -15.54 -19.76
N ALA A 163 -16.00 -14.57 -20.22
CA ALA A 163 -17.26 -14.79 -20.93
C ALA A 163 -17.11 -15.64 -22.20
N GLU A 164 -15.97 -15.53 -22.89
CA GLU A 164 -15.70 -16.33 -24.10
C GLU A 164 -15.53 -17.84 -23.81
N MET A 165 -15.27 -18.20 -22.56
CA MET A 165 -14.99 -19.58 -22.14
C MET A 165 -16.02 -20.13 -21.16
N ALA A 166 -16.92 -19.29 -20.65
CA ALA A 166 -17.92 -19.68 -19.66
C ALA A 166 -19.08 -20.44 -20.31
N ASP A 167 -19.65 -21.38 -19.57
CA ASP A 167 -20.84 -22.13 -19.99
C ASP A 167 -22.10 -21.28 -19.91
N HIS A 168 -22.12 -20.32 -18.98
CA HIS A 168 -23.19 -19.35 -18.84
C HIS A 168 -22.63 -17.98 -18.50
N VAL A 169 -23.21 -16.95 -19.13
CA VAL A 169 -22.81 -15.55 -18.96
C VAL A 169 -24.07 -14.72 -18.74
N GLU A 170 -24.06 -13.88 -17.71
CA GLU A 170 -25.13 -12.91 -17.47
C GLU A 170 -24.66 -11.51 -17.83
N TYR A 171 -25.55 -10.76 -18.48
CA TYR A 171 -25.31 -9.39 -18.92
C TYR A 171 -26.33 -8.44 -18.30
N ILE A 172 -25.87 -7.27 -17.85
CA ILE A 172 -26.70 -6.13 -17.45
C ILE A 172 -26.18 -4.91 -18.20
N ASP A 173 -27.05 -4.18 -18.88
CA ASP A 173 -26.71 -2.97 -19.65
C ASP A 173 -25.54 -3.12 -20.64
N GLY A 174 -25.33 -4.34 -21.16
CA GLY A 174 -24.27 -4.66 -22.10
C GLY A 174 -22.94 -5.07 -21.46
N GLU A 175 -22.84 -5.05 -20.14
CA GLU A 175 -21.67 -5.48 -19.37
C GLU A 175 -21.86 -6.90 -18.82
N VAL A 176 -20.79 -7.69 -18.82
CA VAL A 176 -20.75 -9.01 -18.20
C VAL A 176 -20.75 -8.84 -16.68
N VAL A 177 -21.74 -9.38 -15.98
CA VAL A 177 -21.86 -9.27 -14.52
C VAL A 177 -21.67 -10.60 -13.79
N SER A 178 -21.81 -11.74 -14.48
CA SER A 178 -21.64 -13.06 -13.89
C SER A 178 -21.18 -14.09 -14.93
N LEU A 179 -20.36 -15.03 -14.48
CA LEU A 179 -19.82 -16.15 -15.26
C LEU A 179 -20.02 -17.44 -14.48
N SER A 180 -20.40 -18.52 -15.17
CA SER A 180 -20.47 -19.85 -14.58
C SER A 180 -19.79 -20.88 -15.48
N PHE A 181 -19.04 -21.79 -14.86
CA PHE A 181 -18.34 -22.89 -15.51
C PHE A 181 -18.86 -24.22 -14.96
N ASP A 182 -19.27 -25.12 -15.84
CA ASP A 182 -19.71 -26.46 -15.52
C ASP A 182 -18.52 -27.41 -15.50
N LEU A 183 -18.02 -27.68 -14.30
CA LEU A 183 -16.86 -28.54 -14.06
C LEU A 183 -17.14 -30.03 -14.33
N THR A 184 -18.37 -30.41 -14.66
CA THR A 184 -18.75 -31.81 -14.92
C THR A 184 -18.69 -32.19 -16.40
N LYS A 185 -18.50 -31.22 -17.30
CA LYS A 185 -18.30 -31.47 -18.72
C LYS A 185 -16.90 -32.03 -18.97
N GLU A 186 -16.82 -33.14 -19.69
CA GLU A 186 -15.53 -33.64 -20.18
C GLU A 186 -14.99 -32.65 -21.21
N ASP A 187 -13.74 -32.19 -21.02
CA ASP A 187 -13.06 -31.31 -21.97
C ASP A 187 -13.04 -31.99 -23.35
N ASP A 188 -13.58 -31.34 -24.39
CA ASP A 188 -13.46 -31.84 -25.76
C ASP A 188 -11.96 -32.00 -26.12
N GLU A 189 -11.50 -33.26 -26.16
CA GLU A 189 -10.11 -33.66 -26.39
C GLU A 189 -9.65 -33.40 -27.84
N ASN A 190 -10.56 -33.00 -28.74
CA ASN A 190 -10.32 -32.88 -30.18
C ASN A 190 -9.87 -31.50 -30.68
N GLU A 191 -9.79 -30.48 -29.82
CA GLU A 191 -9.18 -29.20 -30.22
C GLU A 191 -7.66 -29.18 -29.96
N ASN A 192 -6.90 -29.15 -31.05
CA ASN A 192 -5.44 -29.03 -31.12
C ASN A 192 -4.82 -28.28 -29.93
N LYS A 193 -4.01 -28.98 -29.11
CA LYS A 193 -3.33 -28.43 -27.92
C LYS A 193 -2.53 -27.14 -28.18
N GLN A 194 -2.04 -26.94 -29.40
CA GLN A 194 -1.35 -25.71 -29.83
C GLN A 194 -2.29 -24.50 -30.02
N ILE A 195 -3.56 -24.73 -30.42
CA ILE A 195 -4.58 -23.68 -30.56
C ILE A 195 -5.15 -23.32 -29.17
N LYS A 196 -5.37 -24.31 -28.29
CA LYS A 196 -5.74 -24.09 -26.88
C LYS A 196 -4.67 -23.27 -26.12
N ALA A 197 -3.37 -23.51 -26.38
CA ALA A 197 -2.29 -22.74 -25.74
C ALA A 197 -2.27 -21.27 -26.19
N ASN A 198 -2.37 -20.98 -27.50
CA ASN A 198 -2.37 -19.59 -28.00
C ASN A 198 -3.65 -18.81 -27.69
N LYS A 199 -4.79 -19.49 -27.47
CA LYS A 199 -6.07 -18.88 -27.07
C LYS A 199 -6.36 -18.94 -25.57
N SER A 200 -5.39 -19.34 -24.73
CA SER A 200 -5.65 -19.50 -23.31
C SER A 200 -6.13 -18.18 -22.68
N PHE A 201 -7.05 -18.28 -21.71
CA PHE A 201 -7.56 -17.19 -20.91
C PHE A 201 -6.46 -16.20 -20.49
N TRP A 202 -5.35 -16.74 -19.98
CA TRP A 202 -4.21 -15.95 -19.52
C TRP A 202 -3.46 -15.21 -20.63
N ASN A 203 -3.37 -15.77 -21.84
CA ASN A 203 -2.74 -15.08 -22.96
C ASN A 203 -3.60 -13.94 -23.48
N LYS A 204 -4.94 -14.06 -23.42
CA LYS A 204 -5.84 -12.96 -23.75
C LYS A 204 -5.77 -11.84 -22.71
N ILE A 205 -5.81 -12.18 -21.42
CA ILE A 205 -5.62 -11.19 -20.36
C ILE A 205 -4.27 -10.48 -20.52
N LYS A 206 -3.17 -11.23 -20.67
CA LYS A 206 -1.83 -10.64 -20.88
C LYS A 206 -1.70 -9.79 -22.14
N SER A 207 -2.56 -9.94 -23.14
CA SER A 207 -2.51 -9.10 -24.35
C SER A 207 -3.19 -7.73 -24.17
N LYS A 208 -3.98 -7.58 -23.09
CA LYS A 208 -4.69 -6.34 -22.76
C LYS A 208 -3.98 -5.47 -21.72
N PHE A 209 -2.85 -5.94 -21.17
CA PHE A 209 -2.02 -5.27 -20.16
C PHE A 209 -0.54 -5.38 -20.52
#